data_AF-T0GKL4-F1
#
_entry.id   AF-T0GKL4-F1
#
_cell.length_a   1.000
_cell.length_b   1.000
_cell.length_c   1.000
_cell.angle_alpha   90.00
_cell.angle_beta   90.00
_cell.angle_gamma   90.00
#
_symmetry.space_group_name_H-M   'P 1'
#
loop_
_entity.id
_entity.type
_entity.pdbx_description
1 polymer ?
#
loop_
_entity_poly.entity_id
_entity_poly.type
_entity_poly.pdbx_seq_one_letter_code
_entity_poly.pdbx_strand_id
1 'polypeptide(L)'
;MCEHKNIPDRLHTNGKKEDQDFGLFEKLYRRFPPGIPRNNKNGRYVIDSDELSLNREKYSNDPTDVLFRTTTGDYLSDYGILQFSVELFSNLNLQHDTEEILFTFKIAHKPEACMYPHSIIVPYKNGKQVDRISSNFIKTAYREKLWTFAKSFIIRESSPPSVDSEVNTY
;
A
#
# COMPACT_ATOMS: atom_id res chain seq x y z
N MET A 1 17.23 3.92 -16.47
CA MET A 1 18.38 4.24 -15.60
C MET A 1 17.89 5.11 -14.46
N CYS A 2 18.26 4.80 -13.22
CA CYS A 2 17.83 5.56 -12.03
C CYS A 2 18.65 6.84 -11.81
N GLU A 3 19.83 6.95 -12.44
CA GLU A 3 20.81 8.04 -12.30
C GLU A 3 20.29 9.44 -12.68
N HIS A 4 19.10 9.54 -13.28
CA HIS A 4 18.47 10.80 -13.65
C HIS A 4 17.20 11.12 -12.84
N LYS A 5 16.90 10.31 -11.81
CA LYS A 5 15.72 10.51 -10.97
C LYS A 5 16.15 11.15 -9.65
N ASN A 6 15.38 12.12 -9.18
CA ASN A 6 15.58 12.78 -7.88
C ASN A 6 15.22 11.86 -6.68
N ILE A 7 15.55 10.57 -6.77
CA ILE A 7 15.29 9.57 -5.74
C ILE A 7 16.60 9.32 -4.98
N PRO A 8 16.62 9.43 -3.64
CA PRO A 8 17.82 9.21 -2.83
C PRO A 8 18.52 7.88 -3.14
N ASP A 9 19.83 7.90 -3.35
CA ASP A 9 20.64 6.72 -3.71
C ASP A 9 20.46 5.52 -2.77
N ARG A 10 20.18 5.78 -1.49
CA ARG A 10 19.91 4.74 -0.48
C ARG A 10 18.68 3.88 -0.80
N LEU A 11 17.73 4.42 -1.56
CA LEU A 11 16.53 3.71 -2.02
C LEU A 11 16.79 2.90 -3.28
N HIS A 12 17.97 2.98 -3.90
CA HIS A 12 18.26 2.21 -5.10
C HIS A 12 18.70 0.81 -4.71
N THR A 13 18.37 -0.15 -5.57
CA THR A 13 18.71 -1.55 -5.33
C THR A 13 20.22 -1.76 -5.34
N ASN A 14 20.96 -1.11 -6.25
CA ASN A 14 22.42 -1.21 -6.36
C ASN A 14 22.93 -2.67 -6.34
N GLY A 15 22.20 -3.59 -7.00
CA GLY A 15 22.52 -5.01 -7.06
C GLY A 15 22.19 -5.82 -5.79
N LYS A 16 21.60 -5.22 -4.75
CA LYS A 16 21.10 -5.94 -3.58
C LYS A 16 20.04 -6.96 -3.99
N LYS A 17 20.07 -8.14 -3.37
CA LYS A 17 19.11 -9.21 -3.63
C LYS A 17 17.80 -8.96 -2.91
N GLU A 18 16.75 -9.61 -3.39
CA GLU A 18 15.52 -9.77 -2.62
C GLU A 18 15.80 -10.38 -1.24
N ASP A 19 14.94 -10.02 -0.29
CA ASP A 19 15.00 -10.45 1.10
C ASP A 19 13.58 -10.81 1.53
N GLN A 20 13.29 -12.10 1.61
CA GLN A 20 11.96 -12.59 1.96
C GLN A 20 11.80 -12.80 3.48
N ASP A 21 12.78 -12.40 4.28
CA ASP A 21 12.70 -12.45 5.74
C ASP A 21 12.04 -11.17 6.29
N PHE A 22 10.77 -11.30 6.66
CA PHE A 22 9.96 -10.23 7.24
C PHE A 22 9.81 -10.44 8.74
N GLY A 23 10.14 -9.41 9.53
CA GLY A 23 9.84 -9.43 10.95
C GLY A 23 8.33 -9.36 11.17
N LEU A 24 7.79 -10.15 12.11
CA LEU A 24 6.33 -10.18 12.38
C LEU A 24 5.76 -8.78 12.70
N PHE A 25 6.52 -7.97 13.41
CA PHE A 25 6.15 -6.60 13.80
C PHE A 25 6.76 -5.51 12.91
N GLU A 26 7.41 -5.91 11.81
CA GLU A 26 7.96 -4.95 10.84
C GLU A 26 6.82 -4.13 10.24
N LYS A 27 7.05 -2.82 10.11
CA LYS A 27 6.07 -1.92 9.53
C LYS A 27 6.20 -1.85 8.01
N LEU A 28 5.08 -1.59 7.37
CA LEU A 28 4.98 -1.43 5.92
C LEU A 28 4.27 -0.12 5.63
N TYR A 29 4.80 0.64 4.69
CA TYR A 29 4.29 1.96 4.33
C TYR A 29 3.62 1.93 2.97
N ARG A 30 2.51 2.66 2.85
CA ARG A 30 1.82 2.85 1.58
C ARG A 30 1.42 4.31 1.43
N ARG A 31 1.68 4.89 0.27
CA ARG A 31 1.13 6.21 -0.07
C ARG A 31 -0.35 6.11 -0.48
N PHE A 32 -1.11 7.15 -0.22
CA PHE A 32 -2.47 7.31 -0.77
C PHE A 32 -2.65 8.75 -1.28
N PRO A 33 -3.46 8.95 -2.33
CA PRO A 33 -3.62 10.27 -2.94
C PRO A 33 -4.29 11.28 -2.01
N PRO A 34 -4.15 12.60 -2.28
CA PRO A 34 -4.88 13.62 -1.54
C PRO A 34 -6.39 13.48 -1.64
N GLY A 35 -7.09 14.09 -0.68
CA GLY A 35 -8.53 14.26 -0.75
C GLY A 35 -9.37 13.01 -0.44
N ILE A 36 -8.77 11.95 0.09
CA ILE A 36 -9.53 10.77 0.49
C ILE A 36 -10.31 11.04 1.79
N PRO A 37 -11.66 10.99 1.77
CA PRO A 37 -12.45 11.33 2.95
C PRO A 37 -12.23 10.32 4.08
N ARG A 38 -12.09 10.84 5.31
CA ARG A 38 -11.97 10.07 6.57
C ARG A 38 -13.08 9.01 6.74
N ASN A 39 -14.26 9.34 6.21
CA ASN A 39 -15.47 8.52 6.21
C ASN A 39 -15.62 7.65 4.94
N ASN A 40 -14.55 7.37 4.21
CA ASN A 40 -14.58 6.38 3.15
C ASN A 40 -14.91 5.00 3.75
N LYS A 41 -16.19 4.68 3.85
CA LYS A 41 -16.71 3.47 4.49
C LYS A 41 -16.21 2.20 3.80
N ASN A 42 -15.80 2.31 2.53
CA ASN A 42 -15.50 1.15 1.69
C ASN A 42 -14.01 1.01 1.36
N GLY A 43 -13.13 1.90 1.85
CA GLY A 43 -11.68 1.86 1.59
C GLY A 43 -11.27 1.94 0.11
N ARG A 44 -12.23 2.15 -0.82
CA ARG A 44 -12.06 1.99 -2.28
C ARG A 44 -10.99 2.87 -2.90
N TYR A 45 -10.69 3.99 -2.27
CA TYR A 45 -9.75 4.99 -2.77
C TYR A 45 -8.36 4.88 -2.14
N VAL A 46 -8.20 4.02 -1.14
CA VAL A 46 -7.00 3.93 -0.31
C VAL A 46 -6.12 2.77 -0.75
N ILE A 47 -6.77 1.67 -1.16
CA ILE A 47 -6.12 0.41 -1.50
C ILE A 47 -6.84 -0.15 -2.70
N ASP A 48 -6.27 0.05 -3.89
CA ASP A 48 -6.73 -0.75 -5.00
C ASP A 48 -6.29 -2.20 -4.75
N SER A 49 -7.18 -3.16 -4.96
CA SER A 49 -6.85 -4.58 -4.82
C SER A 49 -5.79 -5.02 -5.83
N ASP A 50 -5.65 -4.23 -6.89
CA ASP A 50 -4.76 -4.51 -8.00
C ASP A 50 -3.40 -3.80 -7.79
N GLU A 51 -3.36 -2.75 -6.97
CA GLU A 51 -2.12 -2.10 -6.52
C GLU A 51 -1.71 -2.65 -5.15
N LEU A 52 -0.84 -3.65 -5.17
CA LEU A 52 -0.40 -4.35 -3.97
C LEU A 52 0.94 -3.85 -3.43
N SER A 53 1.37 -2.65 -3.81
CA SER A 53 2.68 -2.07 -3.48
C SER A 53 2.75 -1.49 -2.05
N LEU A 54 3.88 -1.76 -1.39
CA LEU A 54 4.25 -1.29 -0.04
C LEU A 54 5.76 -1.04 0.02
N ASN A 55 6.23 -0.20 0.93
CA ASN A 55 7.64 -0.10 1.29
C ASN A 55 7.89 -0.71 2.68
N ARG A 56 8.98 -1.47 2.81
CA ARG A 56 9.44 -2.08 4.08
C ARG A 56 10.10 -1.07 5.01
N GLU A 57 9.77 -1.09 6.29
CA GLU A 57 10.46 -0.30 7.33
C GLU A 57 11.95 -0.66 7.41
N LYS A 58 12.31 -1.94 7.30
CA LYS A 58 13.71 -2.42 7.39
C LYS A 58 14.67 -1.70 6.45
N TYR A 59 14.16 -1.20 5.31
CA TYR A 59 14.96 -0.57 4.26
C TYR A 59 14.61 0.89 4.00
N SER A 60 13.60 1.42 4.70
CA SER A 60 13.27 2.84 4.67
C SER A 60 14.00 3.56 5.80
N ASN A 61 14.54 4.75 5.54
CA ASN A 61 15.02 5.61 6.62
C ASN A 61 13.86 6.38 7.26
N ASP A 62 12.84 6.67 6.45
CA ASP A 62 11.67 7.43 6.87
C ASP A 62 10.43 6.91 6.13
N PRO A 63 9.24 6.88 6.76
CA PRO A 63 8.00 6.48 6.09
C PRO A 63 7.73 7.22 4.78
N THR A 64 8.18 8.47 4.65
CA THR A 64 8.02 9.29 3.44
C THR A 64 8.78 8.80 2.23
N ASP A 65 9.66 7.81 2.37
CA ASP A 65 10.32 7.14 1.25
C ASP A 65 9.32 6.54 0.26
N VAL A 66 8.13 6.15 0.74
CA VAL A 66 7.04 5.66 -0.11
C VAL A 66 6.42 6.75 -1.00
N LEU A 67 6.73 8.03 -0.78
CA LEU A 67 6.21 9.15 -1.56
C LEU A 67 7.01 9.40 -2.85
N PHE A 68 8.18 8.78 -3.03
CA PHE A 68 8.91 8.88 -4.30
C PHE A 68 8.25 8.02 -5.38
N ARG A 69 7.99 8.63 -6.54
CA ARG A 69 7.44 7.96 -7.72
C ARG A 69 8.59 7.36 -8.52
N THR A 70 8.68 6.03 -8.57
CA THR A 70 9.78 5.34 -9.26
C THR A 70 9.79 5.56 -10.75
N THR A 71 8.67 5.88 -11.39
CA THR A 71 8.59 6.13 -12.84
C THR A 71 9.21 7.47 -13.24
N THR A 72 8.86 8.56 -12.57
CA THR A 72 9.30 9.94 -12.90
C THR A 72 10.44 10.45 -12.03
N GLY A 73 10.57 9.96 -10.79
CA GLY A 73 11.47 10.50 -9.78
C GLY A 73 10.85 11.57 -8.89
N ASP A 74 9.59 11.95 -9.13
CA ASP A 74 8.93 13.01 -8.36
C ASP A 74 8.64 12.59 -6.93
N TYR A 75 8.67 13.56 -6.02
CA TYR A 75 8.22 13.38 -4.65
C TYR A 75 6.78 13.87 -4.49
N LEU A 76 5.89 12.98 -4.07
CA LEU A 76 4.45 13.25 -3.95
C LEU A 76 4.14 13.93 -2.61
N SER A 77 4.45 15.22 -2.49
CA SER A 77 4.34 16.00 -1.25
C SER A 77 2.91 16.18 -0.72
N ASP A 78 1.93 16.06 -1.60
CA ASP A 78 0.50 16.17 -1.31
C ASP A 78 -0.15 14.81 -1.01
N TYR A 79 0.60 13.70 -0.99
CA TYR A 79 0.07 12.38 -0.66
C TYR A 79 0.17 12.11 0.84
N GLY A 80 -0.76 11.30 1.34
CA GLY A 80 -0.72 10.77 2.70
C GLY A 80 0.02 9.44 2.77
N ILE A 81 0.32 8.99 4.00
CA ILE A 81 1.01 7.72 4.26
C ILE A 81 0.21 6.88 5.27
N LEU A 82 -0.05 5.64 4.89
CA LEU A 82 -0.57 4.58 5.76
C LEU A 82 0.58 3.71 6.24
N GLN A 83 0.36 3.12 7.40
CA GLN A 83 1.24 2.13 7.98
C GLN A 83 0.46 0.85 8.30
N PHE A 84 1.09 -0.28 8.03
CA PHE A 84 0.60 -1.62 8.36
C PHE A 84 1.67 -2.39 9.12
N SER A 85 1.28 -3.35 9.93
CA SER A 85 2.19 -4.39 10.46
C SER A 85 2.19 -5.59 9.51
N VAL A 86 3.32 -6.28 9.36
CA VAL A 86 3.40 -7.58 8.65
C VAL A 86 2.40 -8.58 9.23
N GLU A 87 2.24 -8.61 10.56
CA GLU A 87 1.30 -9.48 11.28
C GLU A 87 -0.14 -9.41 10.74
N LEU A 88 -0.57 -8.23 10.30
CA LEU A 88 -1.90 -8.05 9.71
C LEU A 88 -2.14 -9.02 8.56
N PHE A 89 -1.18 -9.15 7.65
CA PHE A 89 -1.33 -9.97 6.45
C PHE A 89 -1.27 -11.46 6.78
N SER A 90 -0.44 -11.85 7.74
CA SER A 90 -0.39 -13.23 8.25
C SER A 90 -1.72 -13.70 8.85
N ASN A 91 -2.48 -12.78 9.45
CA ASN A 91 -3.77 -13.07 10.07
C ASN A 91 -4.97 -12.77 9.16
N LEU A 92 -4.75 -12.19 7.97
CA LEU A 92 -5.82 -11.79 7.07
C LEU A 92 -6.30 -12.98 6.22
N ASN A 93 -7.41 -13.56 6.68
CA ASN A 93 -8.13 -14.62 6.00
C ASN A 93 -9.50 -14.10 5.59
N LEU A 94 -9.84 -14.21 4.31
CA LEU A 94 -11.13 -13.81 3.77
C LEU A 94 -11.80 -15.03 3.13
N GLN A 95 -12.97 -15.39 3.64
CA GLN A 95 -13.76 -16.49 3.10
C GLN A 95 -14.99 -15.92 2.38
N HIS A 96 -15.37 -16.58 1.29
CA HIS A 96 -16.66 -16.31 0.64
C HIS A 96 -17.76 -17.06 1.40
N ASP A 97 -18.84 -16.37 1.78
CA ASP A 97 -19.88 -16.96 2.65
C ASP A 97 -20.54 -18.22 2.05
N THR A 98 -20.57 -18.32 0.73
CA THR A 98 -21.25 -19.40 0.00
C THR A 98 -20.32 -20.36 -0.75
N GLU A 99 -19.01 -20.08 -0.79
CA GLU A 99 -18.07 -20.90 -1.55
C GLU A 99 -16.97 -21.39 -0.61
N GLU A 100 -16.47 -22.62 -0.82
CA GLU A 100 -15.28 -23.15 -0.12
C GLU A 100 -13.99 -22.49 -0.65
N ILE A 101 -13.96 -21.17 -0.62
CA ILE A 101 -12.87 -20.34 -1.10
C ILE A 101 -12.33 -19.51 0.04
N LEU A 102 -11.08 -19.79 0.38
CA LEU A 102 -10.27 -19.04 1.31
C LEU A 102 -9.24 -18.22 0.54
N PHE A 103 -9.26 -16.91 0.75
CA PHE A 103 -8.22 -15.99 0.33
C PHE A 103 -7.30 -15.66 1.49
N THR A 104 -5.99 -15.78 1.25
CA THR A 104 -4.94 -15.35 2.16
C THR A 104 -3.96 -14.42 1.44
N PHE A 105 -3.18 -13.66 2.20
CA PHE A 105 -2.31 -12.62 1.67
C PHE A 105 -0.92 -12.76 2.26
N LYS A 106 0.11 -12.79 1.42
CA LYS A 106 1.50 -12.80 1.86
C LYS A 106 2.22 -11.58 1.32
N ILE A 107 3.24 -11.12 2.01
CA ILE A 107 4.08 -10.04 1.50
C ILE A 107 5.30 -10.70 0.84
N ALA A 108 5.72 -10.16 -0.30
CA ALA A 108 6.93 -10.55 -0.99
C ALA A 108 7.78 -9.32 -1.25
N HIS A 109 9.06 -9.38 -0.88
CA HIS A 109 10.00 -8.32 -1.19
C HIS A 109 10.33 -8.40 -2.68
N LYS A 110 9.97 -7.36 -3.42
CA LYS A 110 10.17 -7.27 -4.88
C LYS A 110 10.68 -5.87 -5.20
N PRO A 111 11.96 -5.61 -4.89
CA PRO A 111 12.53 -4.28 -5.03
C PRO A 111 12.48 -3.82 -6.48
N GLU A 112 12.19 -2.54 -6.68
CA GLU A 112 12.39 -1.91 -7.98
C GLU A 112 13.79 -1.32 -8.05
N ALA A 113 14.30 -1.09 -9.28
CA ALA A 113 15.65 -0.56 -9.48
C ALA A 113 15.94 0.69 -8.62
N CYS A 114 14.96 1.60 -8.50
CA CYS A 114 15.06 2.84 -7.73
C CYS A 114 14.19 2.83 -6.45
N MET A 115 13.74 1.66 -5.98
CA MET A 115 12.98 1.53 -4.73
C MET A 115 13.21 0.15 -4.12
N TYR A 116 14.35 -0.02 -3.48
CA TYR A 116 14.74 -1.23 -2.80
C TYR A 116 13.73 -1.63 -1.71
N PRO A 117 13.14 -0.73 -0.90
CA PRO A 117 12.14 -1.14 0.09
C PRO A 117 10.85 -1.73 -0.51
N HIS A 118 10.65 -1.60 -1.83
CA HIS A 118 9.42 -1.99 -2.49
C HIS A 118 9.11 -3.48 -2.31
N SER A 119 7.90 -3.74 -1.85
CA SER A 119 7.32 -5.05 -1.66
C SER A 119 5.93 -5.08 -2.25
N ILE A 120 5.46 -6.28 -2.53
CA ILE A 120 4.10 -6.50 -2.99
C ILE A 120 3.35 -7.43 -2.04
N ILE A 121 2.05 -7.22 -1.91
CA ILE A 121 1.14 -8.19 -1.35
C ILE A 121 0.80 -9.19 -2.47
N VAL A 122 0.80 -10.47 -2.15
CA VAL A 122 0.58 -11.58 -3.07
C VAL A 122 -0.66 -12.34 -2.58
N PRO A 123 -1.76 -12.36 -3.36
CA PRO A 123 -2.96 -13.07 -2.97
C PRO A 123 -2.84 -14.56 -3.28
N TYR A 124 -3.40 -15.38 -2.40
CA TYR A 124 -3.51 -16.82 -2.54
C TYR A 124 -4.98 -17.22 -2.44
N LYS A 125 -5.42 -18.12 -3.31
CA LYS A 125 -6.75 -18.74 -3.31
C LYS A 125 -6.59 -20.23 -3.01
N ASN A 126 -7.14 -20.70 -1.88
CA ASN A 126 -7.02 -22.09 -1.43
C ASN A 126 -5.56 -22.60 -1.45
N GLY A 127 -4.64 -21.77 -0.96
CA GLY A 127 -3.20 -22.08 -0.91
C GLY A 127 -2.44 -21.91 -2.22
N LYS A 128 -3.09 -21.59 -3.35
CA LYS A 128 -2.43 -21.32 -4.63
C LYS A 128 -2.32 -19.82 -4.90
N GLN A 129 -1.13 -19.34 -5.26
CA GLN A 129 -0.94 -17.95 -5.65
C GLN A 129 -1.82 -17.62 -6.87
N VAL A 130 -2.44 -16.45 -6.86
CA VAL A 130 -3.21 -15.90 -7.98
C VAL A 130 -2.71 -14.51 -8.33
N ASP A 131 -2.81 -14.12 -9.59
CA ASP A 131 -2.34 -12.79 -10.03
C ASP A 131 -3.26 -11.66 -9.57
N ARG A 132 -4.55 -11.97 -9.41
CA ARG A 132 -5.57 -11.01 -9.00
C ARG A 132 -6.72 -11.67 -8.28
N ILE A 133 -7.36 -10.92 -7.39
CA ILE A 133 -8.63 -11.28 -6.77
C ILE A 133 -9.73 -11.01 -7.81
N SER A 134 -10.49 -12.01 -8.24
CA SER A 134 -11.59 -11.78 -9.20
C SER A 134 -12.92 -11.42 -8.51
N SER A 135 -13.14 -11.86 -7.27
CA SER A 135 -14.38 -11.63 -6.55
C SER A 135 -14.48 -10.21 -6.00
N ASN A 136 -15.51 -9.46 -6.42
CA ASN A 136 -15.80 -8.11 -5.91
C ASN A 136 -16.10 -8.09 -4.41
N PHE A 137 -16.72 -9.16 -3.90
CA PHE A 137 -16.98 -9.33 -2.47
C PHE A 137 -15.66 -9.38 -1.69
N ILE A 138 -14.74 -10.26 -2.10
CA ILE A 138 -13.42 -10.38 -1.47
C ILE A 138 -12.60 -9.10 -1.62
N LYS A 139 -12.63 -8.45 -2.79
CA LYS A 139 -11.98 -7.14 -2.99
C LYS A 139 -12.52 -6.10 -2.01
N THR A 140 -13.83 -6.07 -1.75
CA THR A 140 -14.46 -5.12 -0.83
C THR A 140 -14.07 -5.43 0.62
N ALA A 141 -14.21 -6.68 1.05
CA ALA A 141 -13.84 -7.11 2.40
C ALA A 141 -12.35 -6.86 2.70
N TYR A 142 -11.47 -7.13 1.71
CA TYR A 142 -10.04 -6.86 1.79
C TYR A 142 -9.76 -5.37 2.05
N ARG A 143 -10.37 -4.49 1.26
CA ARG A 143 -10.19 -3.03 1.40
C ARG A 143 -10.72 -2.52 2.73
N GLU A 144 -11.87 -3.01 3.19
CA GLU A 144 -12.46 -2.64 4.47
C GLU A 144 -11.57 -3.04 5.65
N LYS A 145 -11.06 -4.29 5.64
CA LYS A 145 -10.14 -4.77 6.67
C LYS A 145 -8.88 -3.92 6.69
N LEU A 146 -8.19 -3.79 5.57
CA LEU A 146 -6.96 -3.01 5.54
C LEU A 146 -7.17 -1.55 5.91
N TRP A 147 -8.27 -0.92 5.49
CA TRP A 147 -8.60 0.45 5.89
C TRP A 147 -8.84 0.58 7.39
N THR A 148 -9.54 -0.38 7.99
CA THR A 148 -9.81 -0.42 9.43
C THR A 148 -8.49 -0.46 10.21
N PHE A 149 -7.54 -1.28 9.79
CA PHE A 149 -6.23 -1.35 10.43
C PHE A 149 -5.39 -0.10 10.15
N ALA A 150 -5.39 0.42 8.92
CA ALA A 150 -4.60 1.58 8.53
C ALA A 150 -5.01 2.87 9.26
N LYS A 151 -6.31 3.04 9.54
CA LYS A 151 -6.85 4.21 10.25
C LYS A 151 -6.17 4.47 11.59
N SER A 152 -5.77 3.41 12.28
CA SER A 152 -5.05 3.53 13.56
C SER A 152 -3.62 4.04 13.41
N PHE A 153 -3.08 4.11 12.20
CA PHE A 153 -1.68 4.40 11.94
C PHE A 153 -1.46 5.31 10.72
N ILE A 154 -2.34 6.30 10.52
CA ILE A 154 -2.09 7.37 9.54
C ILE A 154 -0.92 8.21 10.05
N ILE A 155 0.20 8.19 9.31
CA ILE A 155 1.43 8.90 9.69
C ILE A 155 1.39 10.36 9.23
N ARG A 156 0.81 10.59 8.04
CA ARG A 156 0.71 11.91 7.42
C ARG A 156 -0.60 12.01 6.66
N GLU A 157 -1.38 13.04 6.97
CA GLU A 157 -2.56 13.42 6.18
C GLU A 157 -2.18 14.48 5.16
N SER A 158 -2.70 14.31 3.96
CA SER A 158 -2.84 15.37 2.98
C SER A 158 -4.12 16.14 3.31
N SER A 159 -4.03 17.45 3.55
CA SER A 159 -5.24 18.27 3.63
C SER A 159 -5.98 18.19 2.29
N PRO A 160 -7.29 17.87 2.25
CA PRO A 160 -8.06 18.08 1.04
C PRO A 160 -7.99 19.57 0.67
N PRO A 161 -7.98 19.93 -0.63
CA PRO A 161 -8.25 21.31 -1.00
C PRO A 161 -9.60 21.71 -0.41
N SER A 162 -9.67 22.88 0.22
CA SER A 162 -10.95 23.46 0.65
C SER A 162 -11.84 23.53 -0.58
N VAL A 163 -12.93 22.76 -0.57
CA VAL A 163 -13.99 22.98 -1.54
C VAL A 163 -14.72 24.20 -1.04
N ASP A 164 -14.26 25.38 -1.46
CA ASP A 164 -15.05 26.60 -1.29
C ASP A 164 -16.32 26.41 -2.13
N SER A 165 -17.39 26.02 -1.44
CA SER A 165 -18.73 26.01 -1.99
C SER A 165 -19.22 27.45 -2.11
N GLU A 166 -18.71 28.19 -3.09
CA GLU A 166 -19.42 29.34 -3.64
C GLU A 166 -20.32 28.86 -4.78
N VAL A 167 -21.47 28.30 -4.40
CA VAL A 167 -22.63 28.33 -5.28
C VAL A 167 -23.15 29.76 -5.24
N ASN A 168 -22.63 30.60 -6.14
CA ASN A 168 -23.23 31.89 -6.42
C ASN A 168 -24.62 31.64 -7.03
N THR A 169 -25.65 31.82 -6.22
CA THR A 169 -27.02 32.03 -6.67
C THR A 169 -27.09 33.36 -7.41
N TYR A 170 -27.42 33.31 -8.70
CA TYR A 170 -28.01 34.41 -9.45
C TYR A 170 -29.42 34.01 -9.86
#